data_AF-A0A1W9W4D0-F1
#
_entry.id   AF-A0A1W9W4D0-F1
#
_cell.length_a   1.000
_cell.length_b   1.000
_cell.length_c   1.000
_cell.angle_alpha   90.00
_cell.angle_beta   90.00
_cell.angle_gamma   90.00
#
_symmetry.space_group_name_H-M   'P 1'
#
loop_
_entity.id
_entity.type
_entity.pdbx_description
1 polymer ?
#
loop_
_entity_poly.entity_id
_entity_poly.type
_entity_poly.pdbx_seq_one_letter_code
_entity_poly.pdbx_strand_id
1 'polypeptide(L)'
;MNQSKNENRISKILVVDDSLTIRTQIKYLLEESQFEVILAKDGLECLEILEEDIPDVVLLDIIMPRMGGITTCRRIKEDERLQEIPVLILTNVADVENKVKGLNAGADDYITKPFDVEELIARVDSVVRSKRLLEQLKEEVGFRREVEKRLRETNEKLEKSSGELRERMLEAEQSKKIIEEKNRLLKALSTHDTLTGLNNRLQMDEVVKREFKRARRYGSDLSLLMFDLDFFKDINDSYGHDFGDFVLKEFASDLKRNVRDSDALFRYGGEEFLAVFPETSSNGAEKAAELLRGHCETRTYDFKGRSITATVSIGISSLQNHPSITSEEMLSHADKALYQAKAEGRNRVRVFRPGTSEPDQGQKKQGGNPLKSVKERLSAILEKTKDSSISSLELLVRDMGDARFSNHKKRVLRTMELLGGKLHLPPNIVDTFKRAASLHDCFCNILLGKSLIMNADLNPFETPQTRLFEMT
;
A
#
# COMPACT_ATOMS: atom_id res chain seq x y z
N MET A 1 -35.95 0.91 21.01
CA MET A 1 -35.84 0.09 22.25
C MET A 1 -36.60 0.73 23.42
N ASN A 2 -37.80 1.30 23.19
CA ASN A 2 -38.59 2.02 24.21
C ASN A 2 -40.09 1.67 24.18
N GLN A 3 -40.51 0.64 23.43
CA GLN A 3 -41.93 0.28 23.32
C GLN A 3 -42.52 -0.34 24.60
N SER A 4 -41.70 -0.75 25.59
CA SER A 4 -42.15 -1.51 26.76
C SER A 4 -42.36 -0.71 28.05
N LYS A 5 -42.20 0.62 28.04
CA LYS A 5 -42.32 1.42 29.29
C LYS A 5 -43.70 2.03 29.55
N ASN A 6 -44.57 2.17 28.54
CA ASN A 6 -45.85 2.87 28.69
C ASN A 6 -47.09 1.96 28.85
N GLU A 7 -46.96 0.64 28.68
CA GLU A 7 -48.13 -0.26 28.76
C GLU A 7 -48.59 -0.57 30.20
N ASN A 8 -47.80 -0.18 31.22
CA ASN A 8 -48.06 -0.56 32.62
C ASN A 8 -48.20 0.63 33.59
N ARG A 9 -48.38 1.85 33.10
CA ARG A 9 -48.65 3.01 33.97
C ARG A 9 -50.13 3.01 34.35
N ILE A 10 -50.40 2.82 35.64
CA ILE A 10 -51.73 3.01 36.24
C ILE A 10 -52.16 4.45 36.01
N SER A 11 -53.36 4.67 35.48
CA SER A 11 -53.85 6.02 35.21
C SER A 11 -54.43 6.66 36.45
N LYS A 12 -54.07 7.92 36.68
CA LYS A 12 -54.50 8.70 37.84
C LYS A 12 -55.77 9.49 37.54
N ILE A 13 -56.77 9.42 38.41
CA ILE A 13 -58.03 10.14 38.25
C ILE A 13 -58.24 11.03 39.47
N LEU A 14 -58.42 12.33 39.25
CA LEU A 14 -58.79 13.28 40.29
C LEU A 14 -60.32 13.40 40.35
N VAL A 15 -60.92 13.03 41.47
CA VAL A 15 -62.37 13.10 41.69
C VAL A 15 -62.69 14.27 42.61
N VAL A 16 -63.49 15.19 42.10
CA VAL A 16 -63.85 16.46 42.76
C VAL A 16 -65.36 16.51 42.93
N ASP A 17 -65.82 16.44 44.17
CA ASP A 17 -67.24 16.49 44.55
C ASP A 17 -67.31 16.95 46.01
N ASP A 18 -68.36 17.63 46.46
CA ASP A 18 -68.42 18.13 47.85
C ASP A 18 -68.87 17.04 48.84
N SER A 19 -69.59 16.03 48.37
CA SER A 19 -70.06 14.89 49.14
C SER A 19 -68.96 13.85 49.38
N LEU A 20 -68.60 13.66 50.65
CA LEU A 20 -67.65 12.61 51.05
C LEU A 20 -68.11 11.22 50.57
N THR A 21 -69.42 10.94 50.67
CA THR A 21 -69.99 9.65 50.28
C THR A 21 -69.82 9.38 48.78
N ILE A 22 -70.10 10.38 47.93
CA ILE A 22 -69.96 10.24 46.46
C ILE A 22 -68.48 10.05 46.10
N ARG A 23 -67.58 10.87 46.67
CA ARG A 23 -66.14 10.72 46.45
C ARG A 23 -65.62 9.34 46.84
N THR A 24 -66.00 8.83 48.01
CA THR A 24 -65.57 7.51 48.48
C THR A 24 -66.15 6.39 47.61
N GLN A 25 -67.39 6.51 47.14
CA GLN A 25 -68.01 5.54 46.24
C GLN A 25 -67.30 5.50 44.89
N ILE A 26 -67.10 6.65 44.25
CA ILE A 26 -66.40 6.74 42.96
C ILE A 26 -64.96 6.21 43.09
N LYS A 27 -64.27 6.57 44.18
CA LYS A 27 -62.93 6.05 44.47
C LYS A 27 -62.89 4.53 44.46
N TYR A 28 -63.77 3.88 45.22
CA TYR A 28 -63.81 2.42 45.30
C TYR A 28 -64.03 1.77 43.93
N LEU A 29 -65.01 2.27 43.16
CA LEU A 29 -65.34 1.74 41.84
C LEU A 29 -64.19 1.86 40.84
N LEU A 30 -63.50 2.99 40.84
CA LEU A 30 -62.38 3.25 39.93
C LEU A 30 -61.11 2.50 40.38
N GLU A 31 -60.85 2.37 41.68
CA GLU A 31 -59.71 1.59 42.19
C GLU A 31 -59.87 0.09 41.89
N GLU A 32 -61.08 -0.47 42.00
CA GLU A 32 -61.38 -1.85 41.55
C GLU A 32 -61.13 -2.04 40.05
N SER A 33 -61.28 -0.96 39.27
CA SER A 33 -61.05 -0.93 37.82
C SER A 33 -59.61 -0.57 37.44
N GLN A 34 -58.65 -0.71 38.37
CA GLN A 34 -57.21 -0.49 38.16
C GLN A 34 -56.81 0.96 37.87
N PHE A 35 -57.56 1.94 38.40
CA PHE A 35 -57.14 3.34 38.42
C PHE A 35 -56.59 3.74 39.79
N GLU A 36 -55.69 4.72 39.79
CA GLU A 36 -55.28 5.42 41.00
C GLU A 36 -56.17 6.64 41.19
N VAL A 37 -56.75 6.84 42.37
CA VAL A 37 -57.73 7.91 42.60
C VAL A 37 -57.27 8.90 43.64
N ILE A 38 -57.26 10.17 43.24
CA ILE A 38 -57.02 11.34 44.11
C ILE A 38 -58.36 12.02 44.37
N LEU A 39 -58.59 12.52 45.59
CA LEU A 39 -59.86 13.12 45.99
C LEU A 39 -59.68 14.61 46.32
N ALA A 40 -60.62 15.44 45.88
CA ALA A 40 -60.74 16.84 46.27
C ALA A 40 -62.20 17.16 46.62
N LYS A 41 -62.43 18.01 47.63
CA LYS A 41 -63.77 18.35 48.12
C LYS A 41 -64.41 19.55 47.42
N ASP A 42 -63.64 20.32 46.66
CA ASP A 42 -64.13 21.43 45.85
C ASP A 42 -63.08 21.91 44.86
N GLY A 43 -63.44 22.92 44.07
CA GLY A 43 -62.60 23.49 43.04
C GLY A 43 -61.30 24.15 43.51
N LEU A 44 -61.21 24.61 44.77
CA LEU A 44 -59.96 25.20 45.29
C LEU A 44 -58.95 24.09 45.59
N GLU A 45 -59.37 23.07 46.33
CA GLU A 45 -58.51 21.92 46.64
C GLU A 45 -58.12 21.16 45.37
N CYS A 46 -59.01 21.11 44.37
CA CYS A 46 -58.68 20.58 43.05
C CYS A 46 -57.48 21.30 42.41
N LEU A 47 -57.51 22.64 42.38
CA LEU A 47 -56.42 23.42 41.78
C LEU A 47 -55.12 23.31 42.59
N GLU A 48 -55.21 23.30 43.93
CA GLU A 48 -54.05 23.07 44.81
C GLU A 48 -53.37 21.73 44.50
N ILE A 49 -54.13 20.66 44.30
CA ILE A 49 -53.59 19.35 43.92
C ILE A 49 -52.92 19.40 42.54
N LEU A 50 -53.51 20.11 41.58
CA LEU A 50 -52.99 20.22 40.21
C LEU A 50 -51.67 21.02 40.11
N GLU A 51 -51.30 21.77 41.14
CA GLU A 51 -49.97 22.39 41.23
C GLU A 51 -48.87 21.34 41.46
N GLU A 52 -49.16 20.32 42.26
CA GLU A 52 -48.21 19.29 42.69
C GLU A 52 -48.24 18.03 41.82
N ASP A 53 -49.43 17.54 41.45
CA ASP A 53 -49.61 16.28 40.71
C ASP A 53 -50.62 16.45 39.56
N ILE A 54 -50.21 16.05 38.34
CA ILE A 54 -51.01 16.17 37.13
C ILE A 54 -51.70 14.83 36.84
N PRO A 55 -53.02 14.70 37.05
CA PRO A 55 -53.75 13.46 36.82
C PRO A 55 -53.96 13.20 35.33
N ASP A 56 -54.39 11.97 35.03
CA ASP A 56 -54.77 11.57 33.68
C ASP A 56 -56.17 12.01 33.27
N VAL A 57 -57.11 12.11 34.22
CA VAL A 57 -58.47 12.62 34.02
C VAL A 57 -58.95 13.32 35.29
N VAL A 58 -59.80 14.34 35.14
CA VAL A 58 -60.52 14.96 36.26
C VAL A 58 -62.02 14.66 36.14
N LEU A 59 -62.60 14.03 37.17
CA LEU A 59 -64.05 13.96 37.37
C LEU A 59 -64.49 15.12 38.25
N LEU A 60 -65.40 15.96 37.77
CA LEU A 60 -65.68 17.25 38.39
C LEU A 60 -67.18 17.50 38.56
N ASP A 61 -67.64 17.59 39.80
CA ASP A 61 -69.01 18.02 40.09
C ASP A 61 -69.23 19.49 39.74
N ILE A 62 -70.42 19.81 39.23
CA ILE A 62 -70.78 21.19 38.85
C ILE A 62 -71.01 22.05 40.10
N ILE A 63 -71.75 21.54 41.08
CA ILE A 63 -72.26 22.33 42.20
C ILE A 63 -71.47 21.96 43.45
N MET A 64 -70.57 22.84 43.86
CA MET A 64 -69.71 22.65 45.04
C MET A 64 -69.54 23.98 45.79
N PRO A 65 -69.29 23.95 47.11
CA PRO A 65 -69.01 25.15 47.89
C PRO A 65 -67.66 25.77 47.50
N ARG A 66 -67.47 27.06 47.82
CA ARG A 66 -66.27 27.88 47.55
C ARG A 66 -65.99 28.13 46.06
N MET A 67 -65.86 27.08 45.25
CA MET A 67 -65.66 27.15 43.80
C MET A 67 -66.39 26.00 43.10
N GLY A 68 -67.33 26.33 42.22
CA GLY A 68 -68.09 25.35 41.43
C GLY A 68 -67.32 24.82 40.22
N GLY A 69 -67.73 23.66 39.72
CA GLY A 69 -67.02 22.90 38.69
C GLY A 69 -66.88 23.58 37.34
N ILE A 70 -67.85 24.41 36.93
CA ILE A 70 -67.72 25.16 35.65
C ILE A 70 -66.54 26.14 35.71
N THR A 71 -66.38 26.85 36.84
CA THR A 71 -65.26 27.79 37.04
C THR A 71 -63.94 27.05 37.15
N THR A 72 -63.92 25.91 37.85
CA THR A 72 -62.73 25.05 37.97
C THR A 72 -62.31 24.48 36.62
N CYS A 73 -63.24 23.93 35.83
CA CYS A 73 -62.99 23.43 34.48
C CYS A 73 -62.37 24.50 33.59
N ARG A 74 -62.94 25.71 33.59
CA ARG A 74 -62.39 26.83 32.83
C ARG A 74 -60.95 27.14 33.22
N ARG A 75 -60.65 27.19 34.53
CA ARG A 75 -59.27 27.43 35.00
C ARG A 75 -58.29 26.34 34.58
N ILE A 76 -58.70 25.08 34.61
CA ILE A 76 -57.89 23.95 34.11
C ILE A 76 -57.60 24.13 32.61
N LYS A 77 -58.60 24.52 31.82
CA LYS A 77 -58.48 24.65 30.36
C LYS A 77 -57.78 25.93 29.89
N GLU A 78 -57.71 26.96 30.74
CA GLU A 78 -56.96 28.19 30.46
C GLU A 78 -55.46 28.09 30.84
N ASP A 79 -55.08 27.14 31.68
CA ASP A 79 -53.68 26.92 32.07
C ASP A 79 -52.94 26.08 31.02
N GLU A 80 -51.86 26.61 30.45
CA GLU A 80 -51.09 25.94 29.39
C GLU A 80 -50.54 24.56 29.80
N ARG A 81 -50.26 24.35 31.09
CA ARG A 81 -49.80 23.06 31.61
C ARG A 81 -50.93 22.04 31.77
N LEU A 82 -52.15 22.51 32.05
CA LEU A 82 -53.27 21.67 32.48
C LEU A 82 -54.34 21.50 31.40
N GLN A 83 -54.34 22.34 30.37
CA GLN A 83 -55.39 22.37 29.33
C GLN A 83 -55.58 21.04 28.58
N GLU A 84 -54.54 20.20 28.53
CA GLU A 84 -54.59 18.88 27.90
C GLU A 84 -55.20 17.79 28.80
N ILE A 85 -55.44 18.07 30.08
CA ILE A 85 -56.09 17.13 31.00
C ILE A 85 -57.58 17.04 30.62
N PRO A 86 -58.10 15.84 30.32
CA PRO A 86 -59.51 15.68 30.09
C PRO A 86 -60.34 15.90 31.36
N VAL A 87 -61.42 16.66 31.24
CA VAL A 87 -62.35 16.98 32.33
C VAL A 87 -63.72 16.40 32.02
N LEU A 88 -64.16 15.46 32.84
CA LEU A 88 -65.48 14.83 32.80
C LEU A 88 -66.36 15.45 33.89
N ILE A 89 -67.47 16.08 33.48
CA ILE A 89 -68.35 16.75 34.42
C ILE A 89 -69.39 15.78 35.01
N LEU A 90 -69.57 15.80 36.33
CA LEU A 90 -70.66 15.09 37.01
C LEU A 90 -71.84 16.05 37.22
N THR A 91 -73.03 15.71 36.71
CA THR A 91 -74.19 16.61 36.69
C THR A 91 -75.51 15.89 36.99
N ASN A 92 -76.56 16.56 37.43
CA ASN A 92 -77.87 15.93 37.64
C ASN A 92 -78.67 15.78 36.33
N VAL A 93 -79.56 14.78 36.27
CA VAL A 93 -80.38 14.46 35.08
C VAL A 93 -81.19 15.66 34.55
N ALA A 94 -81.68 16.53 35.44
CA ALA A 94 -82.57 17.65 35.10
C ALA A 94 -81.87 18.91 34.55
N ASP A 95 -80.54 18.91 34.42
CA ASP A 95 -79.75 20.15 34.28
C ASP A 95 -79.12 20.31 32.88
N VAL A 96 -79.98 20.53 31.87
CA VAL A 96 -79.55 20.76 30.48
C VAL A 96 -78.71 22.04 30.38
N GLU A 97 -79.04 23.07 31.16
CA GLU A 97 -78.33 24.35 31.12
C GLU A 97 -76.89 24.22 31.62
N ASN A 98 -76.65 23.50 32.72
CA ASN A 98 -75.31 23.33 33.23
C ASN A 98 -74.46 22.34 32.41
N LYS A 99 -75.08 21.37 31.71
CA LYS A 99 -74.37 20.56 30.70
C LYS A 99 -73.78 21.42 29.58
N VAL A 100 -74.60 22.32 29.03
CA VAL A 100 -74.17 23.23 27.96
C VAL A 100 -73.09 24.19 28.46
N LYS A 101 -73.25 24.74 29.67
CA LYS A 101 -72.23 25.61 30.28
C LYS A 101 -70.91 24.88 30.54
N GLY A 102 -70.97 23.62 30.95
CA GLY A 102 -69.80 22.77 31.20
C GLY A 102 -69.00 22.48 29.93
N LEU A 103 -69.67 22.05 28.86
CA LEU A 103 -69.02 21.84 27.56
C LEU A 103 -68.43 23.14 26.99
N ASN A 104 -69.14 24.27 27.11
CA ASN A 104 -68.64 25.58 26.71
C ASN A 104 -67.46 26.08 27.55
N ALA A 105 -67.28 25.54 28.76
CA ALA A 105 -66.11 25.82 29.59
C ALA A 105 -64.89 24.94 29.23
N GLY A 106 -65.03 24.04 28.25
CA GLY A 106 -63.97 23.19 27.74
C GLY A 106 -63.97 21.76 28.28
N ALA A 107 -65.04 21.32 28.97
CA ALA A 107 -65.16 19.92 29.40
C ALA A 107 -65.26 18.97 28.20
N ASP A 108 -64.69 17.78 28.36
CA ASP A 108 -64.56 16.79 27.29
C ASP A 108 -65.81 15.91 27.17
N ASP A 109 -66.48 15.61 28.29
CA ASP A 109 -67.78 14.93 28.32
C ASP A 109 -68.45 15.13 29.71
N TYR A 110 -69.65 14.57 29.90
CA TYR A 110 -70.36 14.59 31.18
C TYR A 110 -70.98 13.24 31.55
N ILE A 111 -71.25 13.05 32.84
CA ILE A 111 -71.87 11.86 33.43
C ILE A 111 -73.03 12.32 34.32
N THR A 112 -74.21 11.73 34.15
CA THR A 112 -75.40 12.10 34.92
C THR A 112 -75.51 11.34 36.24
N LYS A 113 -75.76 12.04 37.35
CA LYS A 113 -76.07 11.50 38.68
C LYS A 113 -77.59 11.24 38.81
N PRO A 114 -78.01 10.13 39.44
CA PRO A 114 -77.18 8.99 39.85
C PRO A 114 -76.64 8.25 38.61
N PHE A 115 -75.36 7.91 38.62
CA PHE A 115 -74.68 7.27 37.48
C PHE A 115 -74.70 5.75 37.63
N ASP A 116 -74.81 5.06 36.49
CA ASP A 116 -74.56 3.63 36.42
C ASP A 116 -73.05 3.35 36.52
N VAL A 117 -72.68 2.26 37.19
CA VAL A 117 -71.26 1.90 37.42
C VAL A 117 -70.57 1.58 36.09
N GLU A 118 -71.22 0.84 35.20
CA GLU A 118 -70.65 0.47 33.90
C GLU A 118 -70.51 1.71 33.01
N GLU A 119 -71.47 2.65 33.06
CA GLU A 119 -71.38 3.91 32.32
C GLU A 119 -70.20 4.77 32.79
N LEU A 120 -70.03 4.93 34.11
CA LEU A 120 -68.93 5.72 34.68
C LEU A 120 -67.57 5.18 34.24
N ILE A 121 -67.35 3.87 34.40
CA ILE A 121 -66.08 3.22 34.04
C ILE A 121 -65.85 3.33 32.53
N ALA A 122 -66.86 3.03 31.70
CA ALA A 122 -66.72 3.08 30.24
C ALA A 122 -66.36 4.48 29.72
N ARG A 123 -66.93 5.55 30.30
CA ARG A 123 -66.61 6.94 29.91
C ARG A 123 -65.20 7.32 30.34
N VAL A 124 -64.81 7.01 31.56
CA VAL A 124 -63.45 7.23 32.08
C VAL A 124 -62.43 6.50 31.20
N ASP A 125 -62.63 5.22 30.93
CA ASP A 125 -61.77 4.40 30.08
C ASP A 125 -61.61 4.99 28.68
N SER A 126 -62.71 5.43 28.07
CA SER A 126 -62.72 6.02 26.72
C SER A 126 -61.84 7.28 26.66
N VAL A 127 -61.94 8.13 27.67
CA VAL A 127 -61.20 9.38 27.75
C VAL A 127 -59.72 9.13 28.06
N VAL A 128 -59.40 8.23 28.99
CA VAL A 128 -58.01 7.81 29.27
C VAL A 128 -57.36 7.24 28.01
N ARG A 129 -58.06 6.37 27.27
CA ARG A 129 -57.55 5.78 26.02
C ARG A 129 -57.28 6.86 24.97
N SER A 130 -58.18 7.81 24.82
CA SER A 130 -58.04 8.91 23.87
C SER A 130 -56.83 9.79 24.20
N LYS A 131 -56.63 10.13 25.48
CA LYS A 131 -55.45 10.85 25.95
C LYS A 131 -54.15 10.11 25.61
N ARG A 132 -54.05 8.82 25.96
CA ARG A 132 -52.87 8.00 25.68
C ARG A 132 -52.53 7.96 24.19
N LEU A 133 -53.53 7.82 23.32
CA LEU A 133 -53.32 7.82 21.88
C LEU A 133 -52.79 9.17 21.37
N LEU A 134 -53.30 10.28 21.90
CA LEU A 134 -52.82 11.62 21.54
C LEU A 134 -51.37 11.83 21.98
N GLU A 135 -51.00 11.40 23.20
CA GLU A 135 -49.63 11.44 23.68
C GLU A 135 -48.69 10.62 22.78
N GLN A 136 -49.06 9.38 22.44
CA GLN A 136 -48.30 8.52 21.53
C GLN A 136 -48.09 9.15 20.15
N LEU A 137 -49.14 9.75 19.58
CA LEU A 137 -49.06 10.42 18.27
C LEU A 137 -48.11 11.63 18.32
N LYS A 138 -48.16 12.43 19.40
CA LYS A 138 -47.25 13.57 19.59
C LYS A 138 -45.79 13.11 19.70
N GLU A 139 -45.54 12.05 20.46
CA GLU A 139 -44.21 11.46 20.58
C GLU A 139 -43.68 10.97 19.23
N GLU A 140 -44.49 10.24 18.46
CA GLU A 140 -44.11 9.71 17.15
C GLU A 140 -43.82 10.84 16.14
N VAL A 141 -44.66 11.87 16.09
CA VAL A 141 -44.44 13.04 15.23
C VAL A 141 -43.16 13.78 15.63
N GLY A 142 -42.91 13.94 16.93
CA GLY A 142 -41.69 14.55 17.45
C GLY A 142 -40.43 13.75 17.06
N PHE A 143 -40.47 12.44 17.26
CA PHE A 143 -39.39 11.53 16.90
C PHE A 143 -39.11 11.57 15.40
N ARG A 144 -40.15 11.48 14.57
CA ARG A 144 -40.02 11.52 13.12
C ARG A 144 -39.39 12.83 12.63
N ARG A 145 -39.80 13.98 13.19
CA ARG A 145 -39.20 15.29 12.84
C ARG A 145 -37.71 15.34 13.17
N GLU A 146 -37.29 14.79 14.31
CA GLU A 146 -35.88 14.72 14.69
C GLU A 146 -35.07 13.84 13.73
N VAL A 147 -35.62 12.68 13.34
CA VAL A 147 -34.99 11.78 12.36
C VAL A 147 -34.85 12.47 10.99
N GLU A 148 -35.91 13.11 10.50
CA GLU A 148 -35.89 13.84 9.22
C GLU A 148 -34.84 14.97 9.23
N LYS A 149 -34.70 15.69 10.35
CA LYS A 149 -33.68 16.72 10.53
C LYS A 149 -32.26 16.14 10.43
N ARG A 150 -31.97 15.06 11.17
CA ARG A 150 -30.65 14.40 11.13
C ARG A 150 -30.31 13.84 9.75
N LEU A 151 -31.31 13.28 9.06
CA LEU A 151 -31.14 12.77 7.71
C LEU A 151 -30.74 13.89 6.74
N ARG A 152 -31.40 15.04 6.83
CA ARG A 152 -31.07 16.21 6.01
C ARG A 152 -29.64 16.70 6.27
N GLU A 153 -29.25 16.88 7.53
CA GLU A 153 -27.88 17.30 7.88
C GLU A 153 -26.82 16.31 7.40
N THR A 154 -27.12 15.01 7.43
CA THR A 154 -26.20 13.96 6.96
C THR A 154 -26.09 13.98 5.43
N ASN A 155 -27.19 14.15 4.71
CA ASN A 155 -27.19 14.25 3.25
C ASN A 155 -26.43 15.47 2.76
N GLU A 156 -26.62 16.65 3.38
CA GLU A 156 -25.89 17.87 3.02
C GLU A 156 -24.36 17.69 3.21
N LYS A 157 -23.94 17.03 4.30
CA LYS A 157 -22.52 16.68 4.51
C LYS A 157 -22.00 15.70 3.45
N LEU A 158 -22.80 14.69 3.11
CA LEU A 158 -22.42 13.67 2.13
C LEU A 158 -22.26 14.26 0.73
N GLU A 159 -23.16 15.15 0.32
CA GLU A 159 -23.08 15.84 -0.97
C GLU A 159 -21.80 16.69 -1.06
N LYS A 160 -21.46 17.42 0.01
CA LYS A 160 -20.23 18.21 0.08
C LYS A 160 -18.98 17.32 -0.05
N SER A 161 -18.89 16.25 0.74
CA SER A 161 -17.75 15.33 0.67
C SER A 161 -17.67 14.59 -0.67
N SER A 162 -18.81 14.28 -1.30
CA SER A 162 -18.85 13.68 -2.64
C SER A 162 -18.31 14.64 -3.71
N GLY A 163 -18.66 15.92 -3.63
CA GLY A 163 -18.14 16.97 -4.51
C GLY A 163 -16.62 17.12 -4.42
N GLU A 164 -16.08 17.25 -3.19
CA GLU A 164 -14.64 17.36 -2.94
C GLU A 164 -13.87 16.14 -3.45
N LEU A 165 -14.42 14.94 -3.26
CA LEU A 165 -13.80 13.70 -3.75
C LEU A 165 -13.75 13.67 -5.28
N ARG A 166 -14.81 14.11 -5.95
CA ARG A 166 -14.89 14.15 -7.42
C ARG A 166 -13.86 15.09 -8.03
N GLU A 167 -13.62 16.24 -7.40
CA GLU A 167 -12.58 17.19 -7.82
C GLU A 167 -11.18 16.58 -7.71
N ARG A 168 -10.85 15.98 -6.55
CA ARG A 168 -9.56 15.29 -6.35
C ARG A 168 -9.34 14.14 -7.33
N MET A 169 -10.39 13.39 -7.67
CA MET A 169 -10.29 12.32 -8.66
C MET A 169 -9.91 12.86 -10.05
N LEU A 170 -10.49 14.00 -10.44
CA LEU A 170 -10.21 14.61 -11.75
C LEU A 170 -8.76 15.13 -11.84
N GLU A 171 -8.24 15.73 -10.76
CA GLU A 171 -6.83 16.14 -10.65
C GLU A 171 -5.86 14.95 -10.71
N ALA A 172 -6.19 13.87 -10.00
CA ALA A 172 -5.38 12.65 -9.98
C ALA A 172 -5.29 12.01 -11.36
N GLU A 173 -6.39 12.00 -12.11
CA GLU A 173 -6.43 11.44 -13.47
C GLU A 173 -5.61 12.28 -14.48
N GLN A 174 -5.64 13.62 -14.36
CA GLN A 174 -4.77 14.50 -15.14
C GLN A 174 -3.28 14.27 -14.82
N SER A 175 -2.96 14.20 -13.53
CA SER A 175 -1.59 13.96 -13.06
C SER A 175 -1.04 12.62 -13.55
N LYS A 176 -1.88 11.57 -13.54
CA LYS A 176 -1.53 10.25 -14.07
C LYS A 176 -1.13 10.32 -15.55
N LYS A 177 -1.90 11.01 -16.39
CA LYS A 177 -1.57 11.16 -17.83
C LYS A 177 -0.22 11.85 -18.04
N ILE A 178 0.05 12.91 -17.28
CA ILE A 178 1.34 13.62 -17.36
C ILE A 178 2.51 12.70 -16.96
N ILE A 179 2.35 11.90 -15.92
CA ILE A 179 3.38 10.95 -15.47
C ILE A 179 3.63 9.87 -16.54
N GLU A 180 2.57 9.34 -17.15
CA GLU A 180 2.69 8.35 -18.22
C GLU A 180 3.44 8.90 -19.44
N GLU A 181 3.13 10.14 -19.84
CA GLU A 181 3.82 10.82 -20.94
C GLU A 181 5.31 11.07 -20.62
N LYS A 182 5.61 11.59 -19.43
CA LYS A 182 7.00 11.79 -18.97
C LYS A 182 7.78 10.49 -18.94
N ASN A 183 7.17 9.41 -18.43
CA ASN A 183 7.81 8.10 -18.41
C ASN A 183 8.08 7.56 -19.82
N ARG A 184 7.19 7.83 -20.78
CA ARG A 184 7.42 7.46 -22.18
C ARG A 184 8.60 8.23 -22.78
N LEU A 185 8.69 9.53 -22.51
CA LEU A 185 9.81 10.37 -22.95
C LEU A 185 11.12 9.92 -22.31
N LEU A 186 11.14 9.64 -21.01
CA LEU A 186 12.32 9.12 -20.32
C LEU A 186 12.80 7.79 -20.90
N LYS A 187 11.88 6.87 -21.21
CA LYS A 187 12.21 5.61 -21.89
C LYS A 187 12.83 5.86 -23.27
N ALA A 188 12.28 6.80 -24.04
CA ALA A 188 12.84 7.16 -25.36
C ALA A 188 14.25 7.76 -25.24
N LEU A 189 14.49 8.59 -24.22
CA LEU A 189 15.79 9.21 -23.93
C LEU A 189 16.84 8.21 -23.41
N SER A 190 16.42 7.07 -22.88
CA SER A 190 17.29 6.01 -22.34
C SER A 190 17.25 4.76 -23.22
N THR A 191 17.48 4.94 -24.52
CA THR A 191 17.59 3.85 -25.51
C THR A 191 19.05 3.47 -25.80
N HIS A 192 19.98 4.40 -25.59
CA HIS A 192 21.39 4.24 -25.94
C HIS A 192 22.29 4.14 -24.69
N ASP A 193 23.42 3.45 -24.83
CA ASP A 193 24.49 3.41 -23.85
C ASP A 193 25.29 4.72 -23.90
N THR A 194 25.51 5.35 -22.75
CA THR A 194 26.11 6.69 -22.66
C THR A 194 27.59 6.73 -23.04
N LEU A 195 28.30 5.60 -22.93
CA LEU A 195 29.72 5.53 -23.25
C LEU A 195 29.96 5.29 -24.74
N THR A 196 29.28 4.30 -25.32
CA THR A 196 29.53 3.79 -26.67
C THR A 196 28.58 4.36 -27.73
N GLY A 197 27.42 4.89 -27.31
CA GLY A 197 26.37 5.37 -28.21
C GLY A 197 25.66 4.25 -28.98
N LEU A 198 25.92 2.98 -28.68
CA LEU A 198 25.12 1.85 -29.17
C LEU A 198 23.80 1.74 -28.40
N ASN A 199 22.87 0.93 -28.87
CA ASN A 199 21.65 0.66 -28.13
C ASN A 199 21.99 -0.02 -26.79
N ASN A 200 21.24 0.27 -25.74
CA ASN A 200 21.47 -0.31 -24.42
C ASN A 200 20.75 -1.66 -24.26
N ARG A 201 21.00 -2.32 -23.12
CA ARG A 201 20.39 -3.61 -22.79
C ARG A 201 18.85 -3.57 -22.76
N LEU A 202 18.24 -2.45 -22.39
CA LEU A 202 16.78 -2.32 -22.38
C LEU A 202 16.21 -2.43 -23.81
N GLN A 203 16.82 -1.72 -24.75
CA GLN A 203 16.41 -1.77 -26.16
C GLN A 203 16.76 -3.12 -26.82
N MET A 204 17.81 -3.79 -26.35
CA MET A 204 18.20 -5.13 -26.82
C MET A 204 17.08 -6.15 -26.63
N ASP A 205 16.49 -6.23 -25.42
CA ASP A 205 15.41 -7.18 -25.15
C ASP A 205 14.20 -6.97 -26.07
N GLU A 206 13.84 -5.70 -26.33
CA GLU A 206 12.73 -5.35 -27.23
C GLU A 206 13.01 -5.73 -28.68
N VAL A 207 14.21 -5.41 -29.19
CA VAL A 207 14.59 -5.68 -30.58
C VAL A 207 14.77 -7.17 -30.83
N VAL A 208 15.46 -7.90 -29.95
CA VAL A 208 15.64 -9.36 -30.09
C VAL A 208 14.29 -10.06 -30.13
N LYS A 209 13.38 -9.74 -29.21
CA LYS A 209 12.02 -10.33 -29.20
C LYS A 209 11.22 -10.00 -30.46
N ARG A 210 11.35 -8.77 -30.97
CA ARG A 210 10.66 -8.32 -32.18
C ARG A 210 11.17 -9.06 -33.42
N GLU A 211 12.49 -9.07 -33.63
CA GLU A 211 13.10 -9.72 -34.80
C GLU A 211 12.94 -11.24 -34.74
N PHE A 212 13.01 -11.86 -33.55
CA PHE A 212 12.74 -13.29 -33.37
C PHE A 212 11.31 -13.67 -33.81
N LYS A 213 10.31 -12.91 -33.36
CA LYS A 213 8.91 -13.13 -33.77
C LYS A 213 8.72 -12.92 -35.27
N ARG A 214 9.36 -11.90 -35.83
CA ARG A 214 9.33 -11.61 -37.28
C ARG A 214 9.92 -12.76 -38.08
N ALA A 215 11.11 -13.20 -37.73
CA ALA A 215 11.81 -14.28 -38.43
C ALA A 215 11.03 -15.60 -38.38
N ARG A 216 10.51 -15.96 -37.21
CA ARG A 216 9.67 -17.15 -37.05
C ARG A 216 8.37 -17.09 -37.85
N ARG A 217 7.75 -15.90 -37.95
CA ARG A 217 6.51 -15.71 -38.71
C ARG A 217 6.70 -15.87 -40.22
N TYR A 218 7.80 -15.32 -40.75
CA TYR A 218 8.07 -15.31 -42.19
C TYR A 218 8.98 -16.46 -42.65
N GLY A 219 9.46 -17.28 -41.72
CA GLY A 219 10.45 -18.34 -42.02
C GLY A 219 11.79 -17.79 -42.47
N SER A 220 12.10 -16.53 -42.16
CA SER A 220 13.35 -15.89 -42.56
C SER A 220 14.49 -16.25 -41.62
N ASP A 221 15.71 -16.09 -42.10
CA ASP A 221 16.92 -16.25 -41.30
C ASP A 221 17.03 -15.21 -40.19
N LEU A 222 17.69 -15.58 -39.10
CA LEU A 222 18.04 -14.69 -37.99
C LEU A 222 19.25 -15.27 -37.26
N SER A 223 20.28 -14.43 -37.05
CA SER A 223 21.46 -14.76 -36.25
C SER A 223 21.68 -13.74 -35.14
N LEU A 224 22.10 -14.23 -33.97
CA LEU A 224 22.58 -13.44 -32.84
C LEU A 224 24.06 -13.68 -32.66
N LEU A 225 24.82 -12.61 -32.48
CA LEU A 225 26.24 -12.63 -32.20
C LEU A 225 26.47 -11.98 -30.84
N MET A 226 27.23 -12.65 -29.97
CA MET A 226 27.69 -12.13 -28.69
C MET A 226 29.20 -11.93 -28.76
N PHE A 227 29.68 -10.76 -28.41
CA PHE A 227 31.09 -10.36 -28.45
C PHE A 227 31.57 -10.10 -27.03
N ASP A 228 32.83 -10.44 -26.78
CA ASP A 228 33.52 -10.07 -25.55
C ASP A 228 34.98 -9.78 -25.84
N LEU A 229 35.44 -8.61 -25.38
CA LEU A 229 36.83 -8.19 -25.54
C LEU A 229 37.73 -9.04 -24.64
N ASP A 230 38.66 -9.74 -25.27
CA ASP A 230 39.56 -10.65 -24.57
C ASP A 230 40.48 -9.89 -23.61
N PHE A 231 40.59 -10.38 -22.37
CA PHE A 231 41.49 -9.82 -21.34
C PHE A 231 41.24 -8.32 -21.06
N PHE A 232 40.02 -7.82 -21.25
CA PHE A 232 39.71 -6.40 -21.05
C PHE A 232 39.95 -5.93 -19.61
N LYS A 233 39.76 -6.81 -18.62
CA LYS A 233 40.17 -6.53 -17.24
C LYS A 233 41.67 -6.21 -17.14
N ASP A 234 42.53 -6.97 -17.81
CA ASP A 234 43.98 -6.75 -17.79
C ASP A 234 44.35 -5.43 -18.47
N ILE A 235 43.60 -5.02 -19.50
CA ILE A 235 43.72 -3.69 -20.13
C ILE A 235 43.39 -2.59 -19.11
N ASN A 236 42.28 -2.70 -18.39
CA ASN A 236 41.92 -1.72 -17.36
C ASN A 236 42.95 -1.67 -16.23
N ASP A 237 43.40 -2.83 -15.76
CA ASP A 237 44.35 -2.92 -14.64
C ASP A 237 45.74 -2.38 -15.04
N SER A 238 46.14 -2.52 -16.31
CA SER A 238 47.45 -2.07 -16.81
C SER A 238 47.45 -0.62 -17.31
N TYR A 239 46.36 -0.16 -17.92
CA TYR A 239 46.30 1.12 -18.63
C TYR A 239 45.31 2.13 -18.05
N GLY A 240 44.48 1.71 -17.09
CA GLY A 240 43.48 2.53 -16.41
C GLY A 240 42.12 2.55 -17.14
N HIS A 241 41.05 2.85 -16.38
CA HIS A 241 39.68 2.85 -16.89
C HIS A 241 39.45 3.83 -18.05
N ASP A 242 40.09 5.01 -18.05
CA ASP A 242 39.99 5.96 -19.18
C ASP A 242 40.46 5.34 -20.51
N PHE A 243 41.50 4.51 -20.45
CA PHE A 243 42.02 3.80 -21.62
C PHE A 243 41.05 2.68 -22.04
N GLY A 244 40.52 1.93 -21.08
CA GLY A 244 39.47 0.92 -21.35
C GLY A 244 38.22 1.54 -21.99
N ASP A 245 37.75 2.68 -21.49
CA ASP A 245 36.63 3.43 -22.04
C ASP A 245 36.88 3.88 -23.48
N PHE A 246 38.11 4.29 -23.79
CA PHE A 246 38.53 4.60 -25.16
C PHE A 246 38.47 3.34 -26.06
N VAL A 247 39.01 2.22 -25.60
CA VAL A 247 38.97 0.95 -26.34
C VAL A 247 37.52 0.54 -26.63
N LEU A 248 36.62 0.64 -25.65
CA LEU A 248 35.19 0.33 -25.83
C LEU A 248 34.51 1.23 -26.87
N LYS A 249 34.82 2.53 -26.86
CA LYS A 249 34.29 3.49 -27.85
C LYS A 249 34.79 3.17 -29.27
N GLU A 250 36.07 2.91 -29.41
CA GLU A 250 36.68 2.58 -30.70
C GLU A 250 36.16 1.25 -31.25
N PHE A 251 36.04 0.24 -30.40
CA PHE A 251 35.45 -1.05 -30.76
C PHE A 251 33.98 -0.90 -31.19
N ALA A 252 33.18 -0.15 -30.43
CA ALA A 252 31.78 0.11 -30.80
C ALA A 252 31.64 0.85 -32.13
N SER A 253 32.50 1.84 -32.37
CA SER A 253 32.57 2.59 -33.64
C SER A 253 32.95 1.67 -34.79
N ASP A 254 33.85 0.71 -34.56
CA ASP A 254 34.25 -0.27 -35.57
C ASP A 254 33.12 -1.23 -35.93
N LEU A 255 32.45 -1.80 -34.94
CA LEU A 255 31.28 -2.64 -35.16
C LEU A 255 30.25 -1.90 -36.01
N LYS A 256 29.95 -0.64 -35.66
CA LYS A 256 28.95 0.18 -36.36
C LYS A 256 29.28 0.44 -37.83
N ARG A 257 30.56 0.53 -38.20
CA ARG A 257 31.01 0.76 -39.59
C ARG A 257 30.97 -0.50 -40.44
N ASN A 258 30.99 -1.68 -39.81
CA ASN A 258 31.15 -2.97 -40.47
C ASN A 258 29.87 -3.83 -40.49
N VAL A 259 28.75 -3.29 -39.99
CA VAL A 259 27.43 -3.94 -40.05
C VAL A 259 26.48 -3.17 -40.96
N ARG A 260 25.38 -3.79 -41.39
CA ARG A 260 24.35 -3.19 -42.25
C ARG A 260 23.42 -2.29 -41.44
N ASP A 261 22.71 -1.38 -42.11
CA ASP A 261 21.66 -0.57 -41.47
C ASP A 261 20.51 -1.41 -40.89
N SER A 262 20.28 -2.61 -41.44
CA SER A 262 19.29 -3.57 -40.94
C SER A 262 19.74 -4.27 -39.66
N ASP A 263 21.04 -4.27 -39.37
CA ASP A 263 21.62 -4.95 -38.23
C ASP A 263 21.53 -4.06 -37.00
N ALA A 264 21.25 -4.65 -35.85
CA ALA A 264 21.13 -3.90 -34.60
C ALA A 264 22.26 -4.26 -33.65
N LEU A 265 22.99 -3.24 -33.18
CA LEU A 265 24.11 -3.35 -32.25
C LEU A 265 23.72 -2.86 -30.86
N PHE A 266 24.19 -3.57 -29.84
CA PHE A 266 23.90 -3.30 -28.44
C PHE A 266 25.16 -3.44 -27.59
N ARG A 267 25.28 -2.61 -26.56
CA ARG A 267 26.19 -2.89 -25.44
C ARG A 267 25.43 -3.67 -24.37
N TYR A 268 25.82 -4.93 -24.16
CA TYR A 268 25.11 -5.84 -23.26
C TYR A 268 25.50 -5.60 -21.79
N GLY A 269 26.77 -5.30 -21.53
CA GLY A 269 27.27 -4.85 -20.22
C GLY A 269 28.78 -4.93 -20.11
N GLY A 270 29.42 -3.94 -19.46
CA GLY A 270 30.89 -3.93 -19.31
C GLY A 270 31.61 -3.95 -20.66
N GLU A 271 32.27 -5.08 -20.94
CA GLU A 271 33.03 -5.40 -22.17
C GLU A 271 32.28 -6.31 -23.17
N GLU A 272 31.01 -6.63 -22.88
CA GLU A 272 30.16 -7.50 -23.69
C GLU A 272 29.27 -6.69 -24.64
N PHE A 273 29.22 -7.12 -25.91
CA PHE A 273 28.38 -6.53 -26.95
C PHE A 273 27.52 -7.59 -27.62
N LEU A 274 26.41 -7.17 -28.22
CA LEU A 274 25.49 -8.04 -28.95
C LEU A 274 25.14 -7.45 -30.30
N ALA A 275 25.08 -8.29 -31.33
CA ALA A 275 24.53 -7.94 -32.63
C ALA A 275 23.37 -8.86 -33.00
N VAL A 276 22.32 -8.27 -33.57
CA VAL A 276 21.18 -8.96 -34.17
C VAL A 276 21.29 -8.78 -35.68
N PHE A 277 21.42 -9.87 -36.43
CA PHE A 277 21.49 -9.88 -37.89
C PHE A 277 20.21 -10.52 -38.47
N PRO A 278 19.19 -9.73 -38.82
CA PRO A 278 18.02 -10.21 -39.53
C PRO A 278 18.40 -10.77 -40.91
N GLU A 279 17.63 -11.75 -41.39
CA GLU A 279 17.76 -12.31 -42.73
C GLU A 279 19.18 -12.81 -43.06
N THR A 280 19.92 -13.24 -42.02
CA THR A 280 21.29 -13.71 -42.12
C THR A 280 21.39 -15.14 -41.61
N SER A 281 21.87 -16.03 -42.48
CA SER A 281 22.06 -17.45 -42.16
C SER A 281 23.26 -17.66 -41.24
N SER A 282 23.35 -18.85 -40.63
CA SER A 282 24.47 -19.23 -39.77
C SER A 282 25.85 -19.05 -40.43
N ASN A 283 25.99 -19.40 -41.71
CA ASN A 283 27.23 -19.24 -42.46
C ASN A 283 27.52 -17.76 -42.80
N GLY A 284 26.46 -16.98 -43.07
CA GLY A 284 26.59 -15.55 -43.28
C GLY A 284 27.07 -14.82 -42.03
N ALA A 285 26.48 -15.16 -40.87
CA ALA A 285 26.87 -14.63 -39.58
C ALA A 285 28.30 -15.04 -39.19
N GLU A 286 28.70 -16.29 -39.45
CA GLU A 286 30.07 -16.76 -39.18
C GLU A 286 31.11 -15.99 -40.01
N LYS A 287 30.85 -15.76 -41.31
CA LYS A 287 31.72 -14.94 -42.16
C LYS A 287 31.81 -13.49 -41.68
N ALA A 288 30.68 -12.89 -41.32
CA ALA A 288 30.64 -11.53 -40.81
C ALA A 288 31.38 -11.39 -39.47
N ALA A 289 31.18 -12.36 -38.56
CA ALA A 289 31.90 -12.42 -37.29
C ALA A 289 33.41 -12.58 -37.49
N GLU A 290 33.85 -13.44 -38.41
CA GLU A 290 35.29 -13.65 -38.66
C GLU A 290 35.94 -12.40 -39.28
N LEU A 291 35.22 -11.70 -40.16
CA LEU A 291 35.66 -10.39 -40.65
C LEU A 291 35.83 -9.40 -39.50
N LEU A 292 34.82 -9.25 -38.64
CA LEU A 292 34.88 -8.34 -37.48
C LEU A 292 36.03 -8.71 -36.53
N ARG A 293 36.22 -10.01 -36.25
CA ARG A 293 37.30 -10.52 -35.42
C ARG A 293 38.68 -10.17 -36.00
N GLY A 294 38.88 -10.37 -37.30
CA GLY A 294 40.14 -10.05 -37.99
C GLY A 294 40.46 -8.56 -38.00
N HIS A 295 39.44 -7.69 -38.12
CA HIS A 295 39.62 -6.24 -37.98
C HIS A 295 40.08 -5.88 -36.56
N CYS A 296 39.50 -6.50 -35.54
CA CYS A 296 39.89 -6.25 -34.15
C CYS A 296 41.33 -6.70 -33.86
N GLU A 297 41.71 -7.88 -34.34
CA GLU A 297 43.06 -8.45 -34.14
C GLU A 297 44.17 -7.59 -34.75
N THR A 298 43.91 -6.98 -35.90
CA THR A 298 44.89 -6.15 -36.61
C THR A 298 44.85 -4.68 -36.20
N ARG A 299 43.83 -4.27 -35.41
CA ARG A 299 43.66 -2.89 -34.99
C ARG A 299 44.56 -2.56 -33.81
N THR A 300 45.16 -1.38 -33.92
CA THR A 300 45.92 -0.74 -32.85
C THR A 300 45.07 0.32 -32.16
N TYR A 301 45.01 0.27 -30.83
CA TYR A 301 44.34 1.26 -29.98
C TYR A 301 45.38 2.22 -29.42
N ASP A 302 45.47 3.41 -30.02
CA ASP A 302 46.42 4.45 -29.65
C ASP A 302 45.77 5.55 -28.80
N PHE A 303 46.17 5.65 -27.54
CA PHE A 303 45.65 6.69 -26.63
C PHE A 303 46.74 7.22 -25.71
N LYS A 304 46.92 8.56 -25.71
CA LYS A 304 47.89 9.29 -24.87
C LYS A 304 49.33 8.70 -24.94
N GLY A 305 49.78 8.33 -26.14
CA GLY A 305 51.13 7.80 -26.37
C GLY A 305 51.33 6.34 -25.97
N ARG A 306 50.26 5.61 -25.65
CA ARG A 306 50.27 4.15 -25.43
C ARG A 306 49.50 3.47 -26.53
N SER A 307 49.97 2.28 -26.92
CA SER A 307 49.50 1.52 -28.06
C SER A 307 49.34 0.07 -27.67
N ILE A 308 48.16 -0.51 -27.89
CA ILE A 308 47.90 -1.95 -27.69
C ILE A 308 47.10 -2.52 -28.86
N THR A 309 47.14 -3.83 -29.03
CA THR A 309 46.14 -4.58 -29.79
C THR A 309 45.20 -5.29 -28.83
N ALA A 310 43.94 -5.47 -29.23
CA ALA A 310 42.95 -6.19 -28.43
C ALA A 310 42.16 -7.13 -29.33
N THR A 311 41.97 -8.37 -28.89
CA THR A 311 41.21 -9.38 -29.63
C THR A 311 39.80 -9.53 -29.07
N VAL A 312 38.95 -10.21 -29.81
CA VAL A 312 37.55 -10.45 -29.43
C VAL A 312 37.20 -11.92 -29.60
N SER A 313 36.49 -12.46 -28.63
CA SER A 313 35.82 -13.76 -28.74
C SER A 313 34.37 -13.56 -29.15
N ILE A 314 33.87 -14.37 -30.08
CA ILE A 314 32.50 -14.21 -30.62
C ILE A 314 31.74 -15.54 -30.56
N GLY A 315 30.56 -15.52 -29.96
CA GLY A 315 29.59 -16.62 -29.94
C GLY A 315 28.41 -16.34 -30.85
N ILE A 316 28.02 -17.31 -31.68
CA ILE A 316 26.93 -17.17 -32.65
C ILE A 316 25.83 -18.17 -32.37
N SER A 317 24.59 -17.72 -32.46
CA SER A 317 23.38 -18.55 -32.43
C SER A 317 22.49 -18.18 -33.61
N SER A 318 21.92 -19.18 -34.30
CA SER A 318 21.09 -18.95 -35.49
C SER A 318 19.78 -19.72 -35.39
N LEU A 319 18.68 -19.08 -35.80
CA LEU A 319 17.33 -19.62 -35.66
C LEU A 319 17.13 -20.87 -36.54
N GLN A 320 17.67 -20.88 -37.77
CA GLN A 320 17.55 -22.04 -38.66
C GLN A 320 18.19 -23.32 -38.10
N ASN A 321 19.28 -23.19 -37.34
CA ASN A 321 19.93 -24.34 -36.70
C ASN A 321 19.06 -24.92 -35.55
N HIS A 322 18.08 -24.14 -35.08
CA HIS A 322 17.30 -24.41 -33.88
C HIS A 322 15.85 -23.90 -34.00
N PRO A 323 15.02 -24.45 -34.89
CA PRO A 323 13.70 -23.88 -35.23
C PRO A 323 12.67 -23.90 -34.08
N SER A 324 12.90 -24.69 -33.03
CA SER A 324 11.95 -24.91 -31.93
C SER A 324 12.23 -24.09 -30.67
N ILE A 325 13.18 -23.15 -30.69
CA ILE A 325 13.63 -22.43 -29.48
C ILE A 325 12.82 -21.16 -29.19
N THR A 326 13.05 -20.56 -28.03
CA THR A 326 12.61 -19.21 -27.66
C THR A 326 13.70 -18.16 -27.92
N SER A 327 13.35 -16.87 -27.86
CA SER A 327 14.33 -15.77 -27.93
C SER A 327 15.37 -15.84 -26.81
N GLU A 328 14.95 -16.23 -25.61
CA GLU A 328 15.79 -16.36 -24.41
C GLU A 328 16.77 -17.53 -24.57
N GLU A 329 16.31 -18.66 -25.14
CA GLU A 329 17.18 -19.79 -25.47
C GLU A 329 18.16 -19.46 -26.59
N MET A 330 17.75 -18.68 -27.59
CA MET A 330 18.63 -18.22 -28.67
C MET A 330 19.78 -17.37 -28.14
N LEU A 331 19.48 -16.48 -27.18
CA LEU A 331 20.49 -15.68 -26.47
C LEU A 331 21.42 -16.58 -25.64
N SER A 332 20.86 -17.55 -24.91
CA SER A 332 21.65 -18.50 -24.12
C SER A 332 22.57 -19.37 -25.00
N HIS A 333 22.16 -19.71 -26.22
CA HIS A 333 23.01 -20.43 -27.16
C HIS A 333 24.20 -19.59 -27.64
N ALA A 334 24.00 -18.29 -27.89
CA ALA A 334 25.09 -17.40 -28.27
C ALA A 334 26.11 -17.25 -27.12
N ASP A 335 25.62 -17.11 -25.88
CA ASP A 335 26.45 -17.08 -24.67
C ASP A 335 27.27 -18.36 -24.48
N LYS A 336 26.66 -19.54 -24.65
CA LYS A 336 27.38 -20.83 -24.60
C LYS A 336 28.47 -20.93 -25.66
N ALA A 337 28.20 -20.47 -26.88
CA ALA A 337 29.20 -20.45 -27.94
C ALA A 337 30.35 -19.48 -27.63
N LEU A 338 30.04 -18.32 -27.05
CA LEU A 338 31.05 -17.35 -26.61
C LEU A 338 31.92 -17.94 -25.49
N TYR A 339 31.32 -18.64 -24.54
CA TYR A 339 32.06 -19.36 -23.50
C TYR A 339 33.02 -20.40 -24.10
N GLN A 340 32.58 -21.19 -25.09
CA GLN A 340 33.45 -22.12 -25.81
C GLN A 340 34.59 -21.40 -26.53
N ALA A 341 34.31 -20.28 -27.20
CA ALA A 341 35.35 -19.47 -27.86
C ALA A 341 36.43 -19.03 -26.88
N LYS A 342 36.04 -18.58 -25.68
CA LYS A 342 36.96 -18.20 -24.61
C LYS A 342 37.77 -19.39 -24.08
N ALA A 343 37.10 -20.52 -23.82
CA ALA A 343 37.71 -21.71 -23.25
C ALA A 343 38.76 -22.35 -24.18
N GLU A 344 38.55 -22.28 -25.48
CA GLU A 344 39.45 -22.90 -26.46
C GLU A 344 40.67 -22.03 -26.81
N GLY A 345 40.83 -20.87 -26.16
CA GLY A 345 42.00 -20.00 -26.32
C GLY A 345 41.69 -18.62 -26.91
N ARG A 346 40.44 -18.16 -26.86
CA ARG A 346 40.02 -16.79 -27.23
C ARG A 346 40.29 -16.43 -28.69
N ASN A 347 40.09 -15.16 -29.07
CA ASN A 347 40.32 -14.63 -30.42
C ASN A 347 39.77 -15.54 -31.52
N ARG A 348 38.49 -15.93 -31.39
CA ARG A 348 37.84 -16.86 -32.34
C ARG A 348 36.34 -16.70 -32.36
N VAL A 349 35.76 -17.20 -33.44
CA VAL A 349 34.32 -17.34 -33.62
C VAL A 349 33.90 -18.78 -33.30
N ARG A 350 32.80 -18.94 -32.56
CA ARG A 350 32.14 -20.23 -32.38
C ARG A 350 30.66 -20.11 -32.71
N VAL A 351 30.16 -21.04 -33.50
CA VAL A 351 28.74 -21.20 -33.76
C VAL A 351 28.21 -22.27 -32.82
N PHE A 352 27.15 -21.97 -32.09
CA PHE A 352 26.49 -22.94 -31.24
C PHE A 352 25.98 -24.11 -32.08
N ARG A 353 26.43 -25.32 -31.73
CA ARG A 353 25.96 -26.58 -32.31
C ARG A 353 25.44 -27.48 -31.19
N PRO A 354 24.25 -28.10 -31.33
CA PRO A 354 23.77 -29.04 -30.34
C PRO A 354 24.63 -30.31 -30.40
N GLY A 355 25.33 -30.64 -29.31
CA GLY A 355 26.04 -31.92 -29.16
C GLY A 355 27.58 -31.89 -29.19
N THR A 356 28.24 -30.74 -29.25
CA THR A 356 29.69 -30.67 -28.99
C THR A 356 29.94 -30.83 -27.49
N SER A 357 30.52 -31.97 -27.13
CA SER A 357 30.96 -32.37 -25.80
C SER A 357 31.64 -31.24 -25.02
N GLU A 358 31.17 -31.00 -23.80
CA GLU A 358 31.95 -30.35 -22.75
C GLU A 358 33.30 -31.07 -22.63
N PRO A 359 34.45 -30.36 -22.52
CA PRO A 359 35.70 -31.00 -22.15
C PRO A 359 35.50 -31.63 -20.78
N ASP A 360 35.70 -32.95 -20.74
CA ASP A 360 35.62 -33.86 -19.60
C ASP A 360 36.36 -33.30 -18.37
N GLN A 361 35.65 -32.55 -17.52
CA GLN A 361 35.99 -32.49 -16.11
C GLN A 361 35.46 -33.76 -15.48
N GLY A 362 36.34 -34.76 -15.43
CA GLY A 362 35.99 -36.11 -15.03
C GLY A 362 35.16 -36.16 -13.74
N GLN A 363 33.96 -36.72 -13.86
CA GLN A 363 33.35 -37.51 -12.81
C GLN A 363 32.16 -38.33 -13.33
N LYS A 364 32.34 -39.64 -13.21
CA LYS A 364 31.36 -40.73 -13.20
C LYS A 364 29.89 -40.32 -13.29
N LYS A 365 29.24 -40.84 -14.33
CA LYS A 365 27.79 -41.06 -14.43
C LYS A 365 27.21 -41.55 -13.09
N GLN A 366 26.45 -40.70 -12.42
CA GLN A 366 25.25 -41.05 -11.64
C GLN A 366 24.44 -39.76 -11.41
N GLY A 367 23.11 -39.87 -11.55
CA GLY A 367 22.16 -38.78 -11.77
C GLY A 367 22.41 -37.48 -11.00
N GLY A 368 22.71 -36.40 -11.73
CA GLY A 368 22.90 -35.06 -11.18
C GLY A 368 21.57 -34.33 -10.99
N ASN A 369 21.17 -34.16 -9.74
CA ASN A 369 20.00 -33.41 -9.29
C ASN A 369 19.97 -31.97 -9.90
N PRO A 370 18.89 -31.54 -10.59
CA PRO A 370 18.76 -30.21 -11.21
C PRO A 370 19.04 -29.02 -10.27
N LEU A 371 18.93 -29.23 -8.96
CA LEU A 371 19.25 -28.25 -7.93
C LEU A 371 20.75 -27.91 -7.83
N LYS A 372 21.66 -28.80 -8.25
CA LYS A 372 23.11 -28.55 -8.13
C LYS A 372 23.63 -27.55 -9.17
N SER A 373 23.16 -27.65 -10.41
CA SER A 373 23.52 -26.70 -11.49
C SER A 373 22.86 -25.33 -11.30
N VAL A 374 21.65 -25.30 -10.74
CA VAL A 374 20.97 -24.05 -10.33
C VAL A 374 21.70 -23.41 -9.14
N LYS A 375 22.18 -24.20 -8.18
CA LYS A 375 22.99 -23.72 -7.05
C LYS A 375 24.32 -23.12 -7.51
N GLU A 376 25.03 -23.77 -8.44
CA GLU A 376 26.29 -23.25 -8.99
C GLU A 376 26.09 -21.96 -9.81
N ARG A 377 25.02 -21.87 -10.60
CA ARG A 377 24.66 -20.64 -11.34
C ARG A 377 24.19 -19.51 -10.41
N LEU A 378 23.37 -19.83 -9.41
CA LEU A 378 22.97 -18.86 -8.38
C LEU A 378 24.18 -18.39 -7.59
N SER A 379 25.10 -19.28 -7.21
CA SER A 379 26.35 -18.92 -6.53
C SER A 379 27.23 -18.01 -7.39
N ALA A 380 27.39 -18.28 -8.68
CA ALA A 380 28.17 -17.42 -9.59
C ALA A 380 27.51 -16.05 -9.85
N ILE A 381 26.17 -16.02 -9.97
CA ILE A 381 25.40 -14.76 -10.11
C ILE A 381 25.44 -13.97 -8.81
N LEU A 382 25.30 -14.63 -7.66
CA LEU A 382 25.39 -14.02 -6.33
C LEU A 382 26.81 -13.52 -6.04
N GLU A 383 27.86 -14.23 -6.46
CA GLU A 383 29.24 -13.74 -6.38
C GLU A 383 29.48 -12.53 -7.29
N LYS A 384 29.02 -12.55 -8.55
CA LYS A 384 29.14 -11.41 -9.46
C LYS A 384 28.35 -10.18 -8.99
N THR A 385 27.13 -10.37 -8.48
CA THR A 385 26.33 -9.27 -7.91
C THR A 385 26.89 -8.77 -6.58
N LYS A 386 27.43 -9.67 -5.75
CA LYS A 386 28.15 -9.30 -4.51
C LYS A 386 29.40 -8.49 -4.83
N ASP A 387 30.20 -8.90 -5.81
CA ASP A 387 31.41 -8.21 -6.23
C ASP A 387 31.10 -6.83 -6.85
N SER A 388 30.12 -6.76 -7.74
CA SER A 388 29.67 -5.49 -8.34
C SER A 388 29.05 -4.53 -7.30
N SER A 389 28.30 -5.06 -6.33
CA SER A 389 27.71 -4.25 -5.24
C SER A 389 28.78 -3.77 -4.25
N ILE A 390 29.75 -4.62 -3.91
CA ILE A 390 30.88 -4.25 -3.05
C ILE A 390 31.75 -3.21 -3.76
N SER A 391 32.08 -3.39 -5.03
CA SER A 391 32.86 -2.41 -5.80
C SER A 391 32.12 -1.07 -5.93
N SER A 392 30.80 -1.08 -6.09
CA SER A 392 29.98 0.14 -6.10
C SER A 392 29.95 0.84 -4.74
N LEU A 393 29.85 0.08 -3.64
CA LEU A 393 29.94 0.59 -2.26
C LEU A 393 31.35 1.15 -1.96
N GLU A 394 32.40 0.49 -2.42
CA GLU A 394 33.79 0.96 -2.28
C GLU A 394 34.03 2.26 -3.06
N LEU A 395 33.42 2.40 -4.25
CA LEU A 395 33.51 3.62 -5.05
C LEU A 395 32.81 4.81 -4.37
N LEU A 396 31.61 4.58 -3.84
CA LEU A 396 30.84 5.58 -3.07
C LEU A 396 31.58 6.04 -1.81
N VAL A 397 32.27 5.15 -1.10
CA VAL A 397 33.04 5.49 0.10
C VAL A 397 34.34 6.22 -0.25
N ARG A 398 34.96 5.94 -1.40
CA ARG A 398 36.19 6.59 -1.86
C ARG A 398 36.00 8.08 -2.13
N ASP A 399 34.80 8.49 -2.53
CA ASP A 399 34.42 9.89 -2.73
C ASP A 399 34.18 10.66 -1.41
N MET A 400 34.03 9.95 -0.28
CA MET A 400 33.73 10.55 1.03
C MET A 400 34.93 10.54 2.02
N GLY A 401 36.09 10.00 1.65
CA GLY A 401 37.16 9.65 2.62
C GLY A 401 38.43 10.51 2.61
N ASP A 402 38.93 10.86 3.81
CA ASP A 402 40.22 11.51 4.10
C ASP A 402 41.43 10.58 3.81
N ALA A 403 42.59 11.14 3.42
CA ALA A 403 43.79 10.41 2.94
C ALA A 403 44.33 9.34 3.92
N ARG A 404 44.02 9.48 5.22
CA ARG A 404 44.38 8.54 6.28
C ARG A 404 43.70 7.17 6.16
N PHE A 405 42.48 7.12 5.62
CA PHE A 405 41.71 5.87 5.43
C PHE A 405 42.34 4.96 4.37
N SER A 406 42.83 5.55 3.28
CA SER A 406 43.50 4.82 2.19
C SER A 406 44.75 4.08 2.65
N ASN A 407 45.54 4.70 3.55
CA ASN A 407 46.74 4.07 4.11
C ASN A 407 46.44 2.95 5.12
N HIS A 408 45.39 3.09 5.93
CA HIS A 408 44.94 2.03 6.84
C HIS A 408 44.45 0.80 6.06
N LYS A 409 43.57 0.99 5.07
CA LYS A 409 43.05 -0.09 4.21
C LYS A 409 44.18 -0.87 3.54
N LYS A 410 45.18 -0.17 2.98
CA LYS A 410 46.37 -0.82 2.39
C LYS A 410 47.16 -1.66 3.39
N ARG A 411 47.33 -1.18 4.63
CA ARG A 411 48.01 -1.96 5.69
C ARG A 411 47.24 -3.22 6.05
N VAL A 412 45.92 -3.13 6.25
CA VAL A 412 45.07 -4.28 6.63
C VAL A 412 45.07 -5.34 5.52
N LEU A 413 44.90 -4.94 4.26
CA LEU A 413 44.91 -5.86 3.13
C LEU A 413 46.26 -6.58 2.98
N ARG A 414 47.37 -5.85 3.14
CA ARG A 414 48.72 -6.41 3.09
C ARG A 414 48.98 -7.38 4.24
N THR A 415 48.50 -7.07 5.45
CA THR A 415 48.59 -7.98 6.60
C THR A 415 47.81 -9.27 6.36
N MET A 416 46.60 -9.20 5.79
CA MET A 416 45.80 -10.37 5.44
C MET A 416 46.48 -11.26 4.38
N GLU A 417 47.15 -10.64 3.41
CA GLU A 417 47.96 -11.33 2.40
C GLU A 417 49.14 -12.08 3.03
N LEU A 418 49.89 -11.41 3.90
CA LEU A 418 51.03 -11.99 4.61
C LEU A 418 50.60 -13.13 5.56
N LEU A 419 49.47 -12.94 6.26
CA LEU A 419 48.90 -13.95 7.16
C LEU A 419 48.46 -15.20 6.37
N GLY A 420 47.78 -15.00 5.24
CA GLY A 420 47.35 -16.07 4.34
C GLY A 420 48.53 -16.88 3.80
N GLY A 421 49.61 -16.20 3.40
CA GLY A 421 50.85 -16.84 2.98
C GLY A 421 51.51 -17.67 4.09
N LYS A 422 51.61 -17.13 5.32
CA LYS A 422 52.18 -17.86 6.46
C LYS A 422 51.34 -19.08 6.89
N LEU A 423 50.02 -18.98 6.79
CA LEU A 423 49.09 -20.04 7.19
C LEU A 423 48.76 -21.03 6.05
N HIS A 424 49.37 -20.86 4.87
CA HIS A 424 49.11 -21.67 3.67
C HIS A 424 47.61 -21.75 3.32
N LEU A 425 46.87 -20.66 3.52
CA LEU A 425 45.45 -20.61 3.22
C LEU A 425 45.24 -20.57 1.69
N PRO A 426 44.23 -21.28 1.17
CA PRO A 426 43.92 -21.22 -0.26
C PRO A 426 43.47 -19.80 -0.67
N PRO A 427 43.77 -19.36 -1.91
CA PRO A 427 43.61 -17.95 -2.33
C PRO A 427 42.19 -17.41 -2.17
N ASN A 428 41.18 -18.25 -2.38
CA ASN A 428 39.77 -17.92 -2.22
C ASN A 428 39.39 -17.53 -0.78
N ILE A 429 40.00 -18.17 0.22
CA ILE A 429 39.78 -17.85 1.64
C ILE A 429 40.45 -16.50 1.97
N VAL A 430 41.66 -16.27 1.46
CA VAL A 430 42.39 -15.01 1.64
C VAL A 430 41.60 -13.84 1.04
N ASP A 431 41.05 -14.00 -0.16
CA ASP A 431 40.20 -12.98 -0.80
C ASP A 431 38.89 -12.75 -0.05
N THR A 432 38.31 -13.79 0.55
CA THR A 432 37.13 -13.65 1.41
C THR A 432 37.42 -12.79 2.63
N PHE A 433 38.57 -13.00 3.29
CA PHE A 433 39.00 -12.16 4.42
C PHE A 433 39.27 -10.71 4.01
N LYS A 434 39.93 -10.50 2.86
CA LYS A 434 40.17 -9.15 2.32
C LYS A 434 38.85 -8.40 2.06
N ARG A 435 37.87 -9.06 1.46
CA ARG A 435 36.55 -8.47 1.19
C ARG A 435 35.79 -8.15 2.48
N ALA A 436 35.83 -9.05 3.47
CA ALA A 436 35.19 -8.81 4.77
C ALA A 436 35.82 -7.62 5.52
N ALA A 437 37.15 -7.52 5.51
CA ALA A 437 37.86 -6.39 6.11
C ALA A 437 37.52 -5.07 5.40
N SER A 438 37.48 -5.07 4.06
CA SER A 438 37.14 -3.87 3.28
C SER A 438 35.71 -3.38 3.54
N LEU A 439 34.75 -4.31 3.64
CA LEU A 439 33.36 -4.00 3.99
C LEU A 439 33.23 -3.44 5.41
N HIS A 440 33.88 -4.08 6.39
CA HIS A 440 33.90 -3.62 7.77
C HIS A 440 34.42 -2.17 7.86
N ASP A 441 35.54 -1.87 7.21
CA ASP A 441 36.13 -0.54 7.21
C ASP A 441 35.21 0.50 6.54
N CYS A 442 34.52 0.13 5.45
CA CYS A 442 33.51 0.98 4.80
C CYS A 442 32.34 1.28 5.74
N PHE A 443 31.80 0.27 6.42
CA PHE A 443 30.68 0.45 7.36
C PHE A 443 31.06 1.27 8.59
N CYS A 444 32.25 1.04 9.16
CA CYS A 444 32.75 1.84 10.27
C CYS A 444 32.89 3.32 9.87
N ASN A 445 33.36 3.62 8.66
CA ASN A 445 33.49 5.00 8.20
C ASN A 445 32.13 5.69 8.03
N ILE A 446 31.15 5.00 7.41
CA ILE A 446 29.79 5.54 7.18
C ILE A 446 29.04 5.75 8.52
N LEU A 447 29.13 4.79 9.45
CA LEU A 447 28.29 4.77 10.65
C LEU A 447 28.90 5.53 11.83
N LEU A 448 30.23 5.58 11.96
CA LEU A 448 30.90 6.15 13.13
C LEU A 448 31.58 7.50 12.85
N GLY A 449 31.63 7.95 11.59
CA GLY A 449 32.21 9.24 11.17
C GLY A 449 33.68 9.43 11.59
N LYS A 450 34.37 8.34 11.93
CA LYS A 450 35.75 8.30 12.42
C LYS A 450 36.47 7.15 11.75
N SER A 451 37.62 7.44 11.12
CA SER A 451 38.63 6.44 10.84
C SER A 451 38.95 5.73 12.15
N LEU A 452 38.93 4.39 12.18
CA LEU A 452 39.41 3.58 13.30
C LEU A 452 40.92 3.83 13.51
N ILE A 453 41.24 4.98 14.10
CA ILE A 453 42.53 5.30 14.69
C ILE A 453 42.25 5.33 16.19
N MET A 454 42.36 4.18 16.83
CA MET A 454 42.87 4.13 18.18
C MET A 454 44.06 3.19 18.21
N ASN A 455 45.17 3.78 18.65
CA ASN A 455 46.47 3.23 18.98
C ASN A 455 47.44 2.98 17.81
N ALA A 456 48.35 3.94 17.70
CA ALA A 456 49.73 3.69 17.31
C ALA A 456 50.34 2.52 18.12
N ASP A 457 51.36 1.91 17.54
CA ASP A 457 52.27 0.95 18.17
C ASP A 457 51.77 -0.47 18.39
N LEU A 458 51.48 -1.16 17.29
CA LEU A 458 51.76 -2.60 17.20
C LEU A 458 52.51 -2.88 15.91
N ASN A 459 53.83 -2.81 15.99
CA ASN A 459 54.74 -3.37 15.01
C ASN A 459 54.70 -4.91 15.17
N PRO A 460 54.21 -5.69 14.19
CA PRO A 460 54.00 -7.13 14.36
C PRO A 460 55.30 -7.97 14.34
N PHE A 461 56.47 -7.32 14.47
CA PHE A 461 57.79 -7.94 14.39
C PHE A 461 58.75 -7.63 15.56
N GLU A 462 58.31 -6.99 16.65
CA GLU A 462 59.17 -6.81 17.82
C GLU A 462 59.07 -8.01 18.78
N THR A 463 60.18 -8.76 18.86
CA THR A 463 60.39 -9.83 19.83
C THR A 463 60.55 -9.29 21.26
N PRO A 464 60.04 -9.97 22.30
CA PRO A 464 59.93 -9.42 23.64
C PRO A 464 61.24 -9.59 24.43
N GLN A 465 62.23 -8.73 24.18
CA GLN A 465 63.41 -8.61 25.05
C GLN A 465 63.93 -7.17 25.07
N THR A 466 63.25 -6.30 25.81
CA THR A 466 63.82 -5.18 26.61
C THR A 466 62.68 -4.30 27.13
N ARG A 467 61.99 -4.75 28.18
CA ARG A 467 61.39 -3.82 29.16
C ARG A 467 62.24 -3.94 30.42
N LEU A 468 63.29 -3.15 30.51
CA LEU A 468 63.97 -2.78 31.75
C LEU A 468 64.97 -1.66 31.41
N PHE A 469 65.04 -0.63 32.26
CA PHE A 469 65.80 0.63 32.12
C PHE A 469 65.19 1.61 31.12
N GLU A 470 64.76 2.84 31.45
CA GLU A 470 65.01 3.71 32.59
C GLU A 470 63.79 4.61 32.87
N MET A 471 63.59 4.85 34.17
CA MET A 471 62.73 5.87 34.74
C MET A 471 63.35 7.26 34.53
N THR A 472 62.53 8.28 34.28
CA THR A 472 62.53 9.56 35.03
C THR A 472 61.21 10.28 34.82
#